data_AF-A0A415ERA5-F1
#
_entry.id   AF-A0A415ERA5-F1
#
_cell.length_a   1.000
_cell.length_b   1.000
_cell.length_c   1.000
_cell.angle_alpha   90.00
_cell.angle_beta   90.00
_cell.angle_gamma   90.00
#
_symmetry.space_group_name_H-M   'P 1'
#
loop_
_entity.id
_entity.type
_entity.pdbx_description
1 polymer ?
#
loop_
_entity_poly.entity_id
_entity_poly.type
_entity_poly.pdbx_seq_one_letter_code
_entity_poly.pdbx_strand_id
1 'polypeptide(L)'
;MKKEKRMLGDKSYCEETDKRRSRKLHKYLLVGLIVVLVLNLFPFGRYADNVVEAVTSTEQKQNSEDGIEYTEIHSAEELDTLIRKELNGNFKLVKDIDLSDYRSNTNTANQGWLPIPNFTGVFNGNGHTISGLRINRTGSSFLGLFGSVKGATIKNVTVALGGDILGSSAVGVIAGRTTHVTNNGAVLENNQVIGNGHTVRARRCLGMPAG
;
A
#
# COMPACT_ATOMS: atom_id res chain seq x y z
N MET A 1 30.83 43.67 -83.94
CA MET A 1 31.21 42.53 -83.06
C MET A 1 31.21 42.82 -81.55
N LYS A 2 30.45 43.80 -81.01
CA LYS A 2 30.47 44.16 -79.56
C LYS A 2 29.18 43.85 -78.78
N LYS A 3 28.15 43.26 -79.43
CA LYS A 3 26.89 42.84 -78.79
C LYS A 3 26.85 41.36 -78.39
N GLU A 4 27.63 40.50 -79.06
CA GLU A 4 27.54 39.04 -78.89
C GLU A 4 28.28 38.53 -77.65
N LYS A 5 29.40 39.16 -77.27
CA LYS A 5 30.13 38.82 -76.03
C LYS A 5 29.42 39.23 -74.73
N ARG A 6 28.40 40.10 -74.79
CA ARG A 6 27.58 40.47 -73.62
C ARG A 6 26.48 39.44 -73.31
N MET A 7 25.98 38.72 -74.32
CA MET A 7 24.89 37.76 -74.18
C MET A 7 25.34 36.39 -73.63
N LEU A 8 26.62 36.00 -73.80
CA LEU A 8 27.16 34.75 -73.23
C LEU A 8 27.40 34.82 -71.71
N GLY A 9 27.78 36.01 -71.20
CA GLY A 9 28.04 36.21 -69.77
C GLY A 9 26.77 36.07 -68.92
N ASP A 10 25.66 36.63 -69.37
CA ASP A 10 24.38 36.55 -68.67
C ASP A 10 23.78 35.14 -68.69
N LYS A 11 23.92 34.38 -69.79
CA LYS A 11 23.47 32.98 -69.83
C LYS A 11 24.24 32.09 -68.85
N SER A 12 25.57 32.24 -68.80
CA SER A 12 26.41 31.49 -67.85
C SER A 12 26.12 31.87 -66.40
N TYR A 13 25.89 33.17 -66.13
CA TYR A 13 25.57 33.65 -64.78
C TYR A 13 24.18 33.19 -64.31
N CYS A 14 23.18 33.23 -65.19
CA CYS A 14 21.84 32.69 -64.90
C CYS A 14 21.85 31.17 -64.71
N GLU A 15 22.61 30.42 -65.51
CA GLU A 15 22.70 28.96 -65.39
C GLU A 15 23.45 28.53 -64.10
N GLU A 16 24.49 29.27 -63.70
CA GLU A 16 25.26 28.97 -62.50
C GLU A 16 24.53 29.39 -61.21
N THR A 17 23.78 30.50 -61.24
CA THR A 17 22.92 30.91 -60.12
C THR A 17 21.73 29.98 -59.94
N ASP A 18 21.15 29.44 -61.02
CA ASP A 18 20.08 28.44 -60.94
C ASP A 18 20.59 27.09 -60.41
N LYS A 19 21.75 26.61 -60.86
CA LYS A 19 22.43 25.43 -60.26
C LYS A 19 22.79 25.63 -58.80
N ARG A 20 23.10 26.86 -58.35
CA ARG A 20 23.40 27.17 -56.94
C ARG A 20 22.13 27.25 -56.09
N ARG A 21 21.04 27.79 -56.64
CA ARG A 21 19.72 27.87 -56.01
C ARG A 21 19.07 26.49 -55.91
N SER A 22 19.17 25.67 -56.95
CA SER A 22 18.77 24.26 -56.97
C SER A 22 19.52 23.45 -55.92
N ARG A 23 20.85 23.57 -55.82
CA ARG A 23 21.64 22.88 -54.78
C ARG A 23 21.30 23.32 -53.36
N LYS A 24 20.97 24.61 -53.13
CA LYS A 24 20.50 25.09 -51.82
C LYS A 24 19.09 24.56 -51.50
N LEU A 25 18.18 24.65 -52.46
CA LEU A 25 16.81 24.16 -52.33
C LEU A 25 16.77 22.65 -52.09
N HIS A 26 17.62 21.89 -52.79
CA HIS A 26 17.77 20.45 -52.60
C HIS A 26 18.33 20.10 -51.21
N LYS A 27 19.28 20.89 -50.69
CA LYS A 27 19.78 20.75 -49.30
C LYS A 27 18.68 21.03 -48.27
N TYR A 28 17.87 22.07 -48.46
CA TYR A 28 16.75 22.37 -47.56
C TYR A 28 15.62 21.32 -47.65
N LEU A 29 15.34 20.79 -48.84
CA LEU A 29 14.43 19.66 -49.02
C LEU A 29 14.93 18.40 -48.31
N LEU A 30 16.23 18.07 -48.42
CA LEU A 30 16.82 16.93 -47.71
C LEU A 30 16.78 17.13 -46.18
N VAL A 31 17.16 18.30 -45.68
CA VAL A 31 17.12 18.60 -44.24
C VAL A 31 15.68 18.60 -43.72
N GLY A 32 14.73 19.15 -44.47
CA GLY A 32 13.30 19.12 -44.12
C GLY A 32 12.74 17.69 -44.10
N LEU A 33 13.09 16.86 -45.09
CA LEU A 33 12.70 15.44 -45.12
C LEU A 33 13.29 14.67 -43.94
N ILE A 34 14.55 14.93 -43.59
CA ILE A 34 15.21 14.31 -42.42
C ILE A 34 14.53 14.76 -41.12
N VAL A 35 14.19 16.04 -40.95
CA VAL A 35 13.48 16.53 -39.75
C VAL A 35 12.08 15.91 -39.65
N VAL A 36 11.35 15.80 -40.75
CA VAL A 36 10.04 15.12 -40.78
C VAL A 36 10.18 13.63 -40.47
N LEU A 37 11.19 12.95 -41.03
CA LEU A 37 11.46 11.55 -40.73
C LEU A 37 11.89 11.34 -39.27
N VAL A 38 12.70 12.24 -38.69
CA VAL A 38 13.11 12.20 -37.28
C VAL A 38 11.93 12.48 -36.35
N LEU A 39 11.03 13.40 -36.70
CA LEU A 39 9.79 13.65 -35.95
C LEU A 39 8.78 12.49 -36.04
N ASN A 40 8.85 11.67 -37.09
CA ASN A 40 8.04 10.46 -37.24
C ASN A 40 8.71 9.20 -36.67
N LEU A 41 10.05 9.16 -36.58
CA LEU A 41 10.83 8.06 -35.99
C LEU A 41 11.03 8.22 -34.48
N PHE A 42 10.95 9.46 -33.96
CA PHE A 42 10.93 9.78 -32.54
C PHE A 42 9.64 10.54 -32.24
N PRO A 43 8.59 9.89 -31.70
CA PRO A 43 7.35 10.55 -31.35
C PRO A 43 7.57 11.51 -30.17
N PHE A 44 7.94 12.77 -30.46
CA PHE A 44 7.90 13.88 -29.53
C PHE A 44 6.43 14.20 -29.19
N GLY A 45 5.85 13.43 -28.28
CA GLY A 45 4.48 13.66 -27.80
C GLY A 45 3.58 12.43 -27.90
N ARG A 46 3.94 11.33 -27.25
CA ARG A 46 2.97 10.60 -26.42
C ARG A 46 3.32 10.87 -24.96
N TYR A 47 2.98 12.08 -24.54
CA TYR A 47 2.88 12.45 -23.15
C TYR A 47 1.47 12.04 -22.70
N ALA A 48 1.41 11.09 -21.76
CA ALA A 48 0.23 10.42 -21.22
C ALA A 48 -0.56 9.58 -22.25
N ASP A 49 -0.22 8.30 -22.33
CA ASP A 49 -1.09 7.21 -21.89
C ASP A 49 -0.37 5.88 -22.16
N ASN A 50 -0.38 5.00 -21.16
CA ASN A 50 0.22 3.66 -21.13
C ASN A 50 1.69 3.59 -20.64
N VAL A 51 1.92 3.95 -19.36
CA VAL A 51 2.96 3.30 -18.53
C VAL A 51 2.32 2.06 -17.90
N VAL A 52 1.97 1.08 -18.72
CA VAL A 52 1.63 -0.27 -18.27
C VAL A 52 2.28 -1.20 -19.28
N GLU A 53 3.07 -2.16 -18.79
CA GLU A 53 3.67 -3.25 -19.56
C GLU A 53 5.05 -2.99 -20.21
N ALA A 54 6.07 -2.70 -19.38
CA ALA A 54 7.45 -3.15 -19.62
C ALA A 54 8.38 -3.06 -18.38
N VAL A 55 7.83 -2.93 -17.16
CA VAL A 55 8.62 -3.09 -15.91
C VAL A 55 8.23 -4.44 -15.30
N THR A 56 8.55 -5.50 -16.02
CA THR A 56 8.55 -6.87 -15.52
C THR A 56 9.97 -7.41 -15.61
N SER A 57 10.82 -6.97 -14.68
CA SER A 57 11.87 -7.79 -14.07
C SER A 57 12.83 -6.86 -13.33
N THR A 58 12.48 -6.47 -12.10
CA THR A 58 13.38 -6.29 -10.94
C THR A 58 12.63 -5.56 -9.83
N GLU A 59 12.46 -6.29 -8.72
CA GLU A 59 12.25 -5.80 -7.35
C GLU A 59 10.98 -4.98 -7.03
N GLN A 60 10.07 -5.65 -6.31
CA GLN A 60 9.03 -5.03 -5.51
C GLN A 60 9.69 -4.09 -4.47
N LYS A 61 9.64 -2.79 -4.70
CA LYS A 61 9.72 -1.80 -3.63
C LYS A 61 8.49 -0.91 -3.71
N GLN A 62 7.43 -1.36 -3.05
CA GLN A 62 6.24 -0.56 -2.79
C GLN A 62 6.70 0.69 -2.02
N ASN A 63 6.74 1.84 -2.68
CA ASN A 63 6.98 3.10 -2.01
C ASN A 63 5.88 3.28 -0.95
N SER A 64 6.29 3.25 0.32
CA SER A 64 5.41 3.36 1.47
C SER A 64 4.76 4.74 1.50
N GLU A 65 3.43 4.79 1.58
CA GLU A 65 2.61 6.02 1.62
C GLU A 65 2.95 6.94 2.80
N ASP A 66 3.84 6.53 3.71
CA ASP A 66 4.16 7.20 4.98
C ASP A 66 5.69 7.19 5.29
N GLY A 67 6.54 6.69 4.38
CA GLY A 67 7.97 6.47 4.66
C GLY A 67 8.28 5.39 5.71
N ILE A 68 7.25 4.72 6.21
CA ILE A 68 7.34 3.63 7.19
C ILE A 68 7.64 2.31 6.46
N GLU A 69 8.69 1.61 6.87
CA GLU A 69 8.96 0.24 6.44
C GLU A 69 8.08 -0.73 7.22
N TYR A 70 7.43 -1.65 6.53
CA TYR A 70 6.46 -2.59 7.08
C TYR A 70 6.90 -4.04 6.87
N THR A 71 6.73 -4.86 7.91
CA THR A 71 6.70 -6.32 7.81
C THR A 71 5.32 -6.74 7.29
N GLU A 72 5.30 -7.47 6.18
CA GLU A 72 4.07 -7.94 5.55
C GLU A 72 3.52 -9.19 6.25
N ILE A 73 2.19 -9.26 6.38
CA ILE A 73 1.47 -10.38 6.98
C ILE A 73 0.57 -11.01 5.92
N HIS A 74 0.79 -12.31 5.68
CA HIS A 74 0.12 -13.11 4.67
C HIS A 74 -0.80 -14.19 5.27
N SER A 75 -0.68 -14.48 6.55
CA SER A 75 -1.44 -15.57 7.20
C SER A 75 -1.80 -15.26 8.66
N ALA A 76 -2.75 -16.04 9.21
CA ALA A 76 -3.12 -15.97 10.61
C ALA A 76 -1.95 -16.36 11.54
N GLU A 77 -1.11 -17.30 11.12
CA GLU A 77 0.09 -17.69 11.86
C GLU A 77 1.10 -16.56 11.90
N GLU A 78 1.34 -15.87 10.79
CA GLU A 78 2.22 -14.70 10.74
C GLU A 78 1.66 -13.53 11.56
N LEU A 79 0.35 -13.29 11.50
CA LEU A 79 -0.33 -12.27 12.32
C LEU A 79 -0.05 -12.49 13.80
N ASP A 80 -0.13 -13.73 14.27
CA ASP A 80 0.13 -14.07 15.68
C ASP A 80 1.63 -14.02 16.00
N THR A 81 2.45 -14.70 15.22
CA THR A 81 3.87 -14.95 15.53
C THR A 81 4.73 -13.72 15.33
N LEU A 82 4.58 -13.01 14.20
CA LEU A 82 5.41 -11.85 13.88
C LEU A 82 5.13 -10.69 14.85
N ILE A 83 3.85 -10.40 15.12
CA ILE A 83 3.51 -9.30 16.03
C ILE A 83 3.96 -9.60 17.46
N ARG A 84 3.76 -10.83 17.95
CA ARG A 84 4.23 -11.20 19.30
C ARG A 84 5.75 -11.18 19.43
N LYS A 85 6.47 -11.45 18.34
CA LYS A 85 7.93 -11.39 18.30
C LYS A 85 8.43 -9.94 18.42
N GLU A 86 7.71 -8.98 17.85
CA GLU A 86 8.12 -7.57 17.82
C GLU A 86 6.92 -6.62 18.04
N LEU A 87 6.55 -6.41 19.31
CA LEU A 87 5.36 -5.62 19.70
C LEU A 87 5.43 -4.11 19.34
N ASN A 88 6.63 -3.62 19.04
CA ASN A 88 6.91 -2.26 18.59
C ASN A 88 7.14 -2.17 17.07
N GLY A 89 6.97 -3.28 16.35
CA GLY A 89 7.17 -3.35 14.91
C GLY A 89 6.06 -2.70 14.09
N ASN A 90 6.35 -2.47 12.82
CA ASN A 90 5.38 -1.97 11.85
C ASN A 90 4.91 -3.12 10.97
N PHE A 91 3.61 -3.37 10.96
CA PHE A 91 3.00 -4.49 10.25
C PHE A 91 1.96 -4.02 9.25
N LYS A 92 1.88 -4.70 8.11
CA LYS A 92 0.91 -4.42 7.06
C LYS A 92 0.28 -5.72 6.57
N LEU A 93 -1.05 -5.79 6.55
CA LEU A 93 -1.73 -6.88 5.87
C LEU A 93 -1.59 -6.72 4.36
N VAL A 94 -1.33 -7.81 3.65
CA VAL A 94 -1.33 -7.82 2.17
C VAL A 94 -2.48 -8.62 1.57
N LYS A 95 -3.32 -9.19 2.44
CA LYS A 95 -4.52 -9.93 2.09
C LYS A 95 -5.42 -10.06 3.31
N ASP A 96 -6.65 -10.51 3.06
CA ASP A 96 -7.57 -10.90 4.13
C ASP A 96 -7.02 -12.10 4.92
N ILE A 97 -7.26 -12.08 6.22
CA ILE A 97 -6.80 -13.07 7.18
C ILE A 97 -8.01 -13.73 7.84
N ASP A 98 -8.10 -15.05 7.77
CA ASP A 98 -9.16 -15.81 8.44
C ASP A 98 -8.66 -16.45 9.74
N LEU A 99 -9.32 -16.12 10.86
CA LEU A 99 -9.06 -16.67 12.19
C LEU A 99 -10.04 -17.77 12.60
N SER A 100 -11.01 -18.14 11.76
CA SER A 100 -12.09 -19.08 12.09
C SER A 100 -11.56 -20.43 12.64
N ASP A 101 -10.55 -20.99 11.97
CA ASP A 101 -9.87 -22.23 12.34
C ASP A 101 -8.57 -22.00 13.14
N TYR A 102 -8.19 -20.74 13.34
CA TYR A 102 -6.93 -20.41 14.00
C TYR A 102 -7.02 -20.63 15.52
N ARG A 103 -6.10 -21.45 16.04
CA ARG A 103 -6.04 -21.79 17.46
C ARG A 103 -4.76 -21.23 18.05
N SER A 104 -4.86 -20.33 19.02
CA SER A 104 -3.70 -19.88 19.78
C SER A 104 -3.01 -21.07 20.46
N ASN A 105 -1.69 -21.09 20.38
CA ASN A 105 -0.82 -22.15 20.91
C ASN A 105 -0.81 -22.28 22.44
N THR A 106 -1.48 -21.40 23.21
CA THR A 106 -1.40 -21.37 24.68
C THR A 106 -2.36 -22.33 25.39
N ASN A 107 -2.53 -23.55 24.87
CA ASN A 107 -3.09 -24.70 25.60
C ASN A 107 -4.37 -24.46 26.44
N THR A 108 -5.40 -23.91 25.82
CA THR A 108 -6.76 -23.98 26.37
C THR A 108 -7.74 -24.22 25.23
N ALA A 109 -8.17 -25.47 25.07
CA ALA A 109 -9.08 -25.85 24.00
C ALA A 109 -10.29 -24.91 23.96
N ASN A 110 -10.58 -24.37 22.78
CA ASN A 110 -11.80 -23.63 22.45
C ASN A 110 -11.93 -22.20 23.03
N GLN A 111 -10.82 -21.58 23.47
CA GLN A 111 -10.84 -20.16 23.89
C GLN A 111 -10.68 -19.16 22.74
N GLY A 112 -10.40 -19.64 21.51
CA GLY A 112 -10.24 -18.82 20.32
C GLY A 112 -8.92 -18.03 20.31
N TRP A 113 -8.98 -16.81 19.78
CA TRP A 113 -7.84 -15.90 19.69
C TRP A 113 -7.26 -15.57 21.08
N LEU A 114 -5.94 -15.51 21.17
CA LEU A 114 -5.24 -14.94 22.32
C LEU A 114 -4.96 -13.46 22.00
N PRO A 115 -5.46 -12.50 22.79
CA PRO A 115 -5.17 -11.09 22.53
C PRO A 115 -3.67 -10.79 22.46
N ILE A 116 -3.25 -9.92 21.54
CA ILE A 116 -1.86 -9.43 21.47
C ILE A 116 -1.63 -8.43 22.61
N PRO A 117 -0.70 -8.67 23.55
CA PRO A 117 -0.49 -7.78 24.69
C PRO A 117 0.42 -6.60 24.32
N ASN A 118 0.15 -5.43 24.88
CA ASN A 118 1.06 -4.27 24.93
C ASN A 118 1.67 -3.86 23.58
N PHE A 119 0.86 -3.83 22.52
CA PHE A 119 1.30 -3.38 21.22
C PHE A 119 1.60 -1.87 21.24
N THR A 120 2.76 -1.48 20.70
CA THR A 120 3.24 -0.07 20.66
C THR A 120 3.69 0.38 19.27
N GLY A 121 3.61 -0.50 18.26
CA GLY A 121 4.02 -0.21 16.89
C GLY A 121 2.90 0.34 16.01
N VAL A 122 2.99 0.08 14.71
CA VAL A 122 1.97 0.44 13.72
C VAL A 122 1.39 -0.82 13.09
N PHE A 123 0.08 -0.99 13.14
CA PHE A 123 -0.63 -2.04 12.42
C PHE A 123 -1.51 -1.40 11.34
N ASN A 124 -1.17 -1.63 10.07
CA ASN A 124 -1.93 -1.16 8.92
C ASN A 124 -2.67 -2.34 8.27
N GLY A 125 -4.00 -2.36 8.37
CA GLY A 125 -4.82 -3.35 7.71
C GLY A 125 -4.84 -3.20 6.18
N ASN A 126 -4.40 -2.06 5.64
CA ASN A 126 -4.31 -1.82 4.20
C ASN A 126 -5.64 -2.10 3.45
N GLY A 127 -6.78 -1.86 4.13
CA GLY A 127 -8.12 -2.12 3.60
C GLY A 127 -8.58 -3.58 3.69
N HIS A 128 -7.75 -4.49 4.21
CA HIS A 128 -8.07 -5.91 4.36
C HIS A 128 -8.89 -6.21 5.60
N THR A 129 -9.53 -7.38 5.56
CA THR A 129 -10.38 -7.91 6.63
C THR A 129 -9.68 -9.00 7.41
N ILE A 130 -9.80 -8.94 8.74
CA ILE A 130 -9.54 -10.06 9.64
C ILE A 130 -10.89 -10.66 10.02
N SER A 131 -11.19 -11.86 9.53
CA SER A 131 -12.44 -12.58 9.80
C SER A 131 -12.28 -13.64 10.87
N GLY A 132 -13.41 -14.17 11.34
CA GLY A 132 -13.41 -15.33 12.24
C GLY A 132 -13.00 -15.03 13.68
N LEU A 133 -12.88 -13.74 14.07
CA LEU A 133 -12.44 -13.41 15.42
C LEU A 133 -13.45 -13.91 16.47
N ARG A 134 -12.95 -14.71 17.42
CA ARG A 134 -13.69 -15.23 18.57
C ARG A 134 -12.76 -15.31 19.78
N ILE A 135 -13.23 -14.89 20.95
CA ILE A 135 -12.45 -14.94 22.19
C ILE A 135 -13.37 -15.38 23.33
N ASN A 136 -13.11 -16.54 23.95
CA ASN A 136 -13.88 -17.01 25.10
C ASN A 136 -12.98 -17.20 26.32
N ARG A 137 -12.72 -16.10 27.03
CA ARG A 137 -11.80 -16.02 28.17
C ARG A 137 -12.47 -15.30 29.33
N THR A 138 -13.59 -15.85 29.82
CA THR A 138 -14.50 -15.21 30.78
C THR A 138 -13.87 -14.74 32.10
N GLY A 139 -12.74 -15.31 32.51
CA GLY A 139 -11.98 -14.86 33.68
C GLY A 139 -10.93 -13.77 33.40
N SER A 140 -10.68 -13.46 32.13
CA SER A 140 -9.57 -12.59 31.70
C SER A 140 -10.06 -11.20 31.31
N SER A 141 -9.21 -10.22 31.57
CA SER A 141 -9.40 -8.83 31.15
C SER A 141 -8.59 -8.52 29.89
N PHE A 142 -8.84 -7.36 29.28
CA PHE A 142 -8.07 -6.85 28.14
C PHE A 142 -8.20 -7.77 26.92
N LEU A 143 -9.45 -7.91 26.46
CA LEU A 143 -9.78 -8.77 25.33
C LEU A 143 -10.09 -7.95 24.08
N GLY A 144 -9.57 -8.43 22.97
CA GLY A 144 -9.73 -7.90 21.61
C GLY A 144 -8.69 -8.56 20.71
N LEU A 145 -8.64 -8.18 19.44
CA LEU A 145 -7.52 -8.55 18.56
C LEU A 145 -6.19 -8.18 19.24
N PHE A 146 -6.13 -6.95 19.75
CA PHE A 146 -5.11 -6.48 20.69
C PHE A 146 -5.69 -6.41 22.10
N GLY A 147 -5.01 -7.01 23.07
CA GLY A 147 -5.43 -6.92 24.47
C GLY A 147 -5.17 -5.53 25.03
N SER A 148 -3.97 -5.00 24.80
CA SER A 148 -3.61 -3.63 25.14
C SER A 148 -2.78 -2.97 24.06
N VAL A 149 -3.07 -1.68 23.84
CA VAL A 149 -2.39 -0.81 22.88
C VAL A 149 -1.88 0.41 23.65
N LYS A 150 -0.61 0.78 23.47
CA LYS A 150 0.02 1.91 24.19
C LYS A 150 0.80 2.78 23.22
N GLY A 151 0.30 3.98 22.93
CA GLY A 151 0.94 4.89 21.98
C GLY A 151 1.12 4.32 20.57
N ALA A 152 0.38 3.26 20.22
CA ALA A 152 0.45 2.56 18.94
C ALA A 152 -0.59 3.10 17.96
N THR A 153 -0.40 2.83 16.67
CA THR A 153 -1.39 3.14 15.63
C THR A 153 -1.96 1.86 15.05
N ILE A 154 -3.28 1.73 15.02
CA ILE A 154 -3.98 0.66 14.31
C ILE A 154 -4.89 1.34 13.30
N LYS A 155 -4.66 1.09 12.01
CA LYS A 155 -5.39 1.77 10.94
C LYS A 155 -5.85 0.85 9.82
N ASN A 156 -6.90 1.26 9.12
CA ASN A 156 -7.37 0.67 7.86
C ASN A 156 -7.64 -0.84 7.92
N VAL A 157 -8.13 -1.36 9.05
CA VAL A 157 -8.50 -2.78 9.18
C VAL A 157 -9.99 -2.94 9.42
N THR A 158 -10.59 -3.93 8.76
CA THR A 158 -11.92 -4.44 9.10
C THR A 158 -11.78 -5.68 9.96
N VAL A 159 -12.43 -5.73 11.12
CA VAL A 159 -12.46 -6.92 11.98
C VAL A 159 -13.87 -7.49 12.02
N ALA A 160 -14.03 -8.70 11.47
CA ALA A 160 -15.29 -9.42 11.46
C ALA A 160 -15.29 -10.55 12.51
N LEU A 161 -16.32 -10.53 13.35
CA LEU A 161 -16.53 -11.56 14.36
C LEU A 161 -16.99 -12.86 13.69
N GLY A 162 -16.39 -13.99 14.09
CA GLY A 162 -16.88 -15.35 13.81
C GLY A 162 -17.45 -16.04 15.05
N GLY A 163 -17.50 -15.33 16.17
CA GLY A 163 -18.03 -15.80 17.43
C GLY A 163 -18.01 -14.71 18.49
N ASP A 164 -18.51 -15.03 19.68
CA ASP A 164 -18.55 -14.08 20.78
C ASP A 164 -17.14 -13.72 21.30
N ILE A 165 -17.02 -12.49 21.83
CA ILE A 165 -15.89 -12.02 22.63
C ILE A 165 -16.37 -11.89 24.08
N LEU A 166 -15.96 -12.83 24.92
CA LEU A 166 -16.39 -12.98 26.32
C LEU A 166 -15.20 -12.86 27.27
N GLY A 167 -15.24 -11.86 28.14
CA GLY A 167 -14.20 -11.58 29.15
C GLY A 167 -14.77 -11.08 30.48
N SER A 168 -13.90 -10.68 31.41
CA SER A 168 -14.29 -10.16 32.72
C SER A 168 -14.38 -8.64 32.77
N SER A 169 -13.42 -7.94 32.16
CA SER A 169 -13.38 -6.46 32.06
C SER A 169 -12.52 -6.01 30.88
N ALA A 170 -12.68 -4.76 30.43
CA ALA A 170 -11.92 -4.17 29.31
C ALA A 170 -11.95 -5.06 28.05
N VAL A 171 -13.15 -5.18 27.46
CA VAL A 171 -13.42 -6.03 26.30
C VAL A 171 -13.80 -5.13 25.13
N GLY A 172 -13.07 -5.24 24.02
CA GLY A 172 -13.33 -4.57 22.75
C GLY A 172 -13.00 -5.48 21.58
N VAL A 173 -13.42 -5.11 20.38
CA VAL A 173 -13.14 -5.94 19.17
C VAL A 173 -11.71 -5.72 18.71
N ILE A 174 -11.33 -4.45 18.44
CA ILE A 174 -9.99 -4.09 17.96
C ILE A 174 -8.99 -4.10 19.13
N ALA A 175 -9.31 -3.40 20.21
CA ALA A 175 -8.46 -3.29 21.39
C ALA A 175 -9.26 -3.41 22.70
N GLY A 176 -8.76 -4.19 23.66
CA GLY A 176 -9.36 -4.28 24.99
C GLY A 176 -9.08 -3.06 25.87
N ARG A 177 -7.85 -2.53 25.81
CA ARG A 177 -7.44 -1.29 26.50
C ARG A 177 -6.50 -0.46 25.63
N THR A 178 -6.79 0.82 25.49
CA THR A 178 -5.88 1.81 24.91
C THR A 178 -5.28 2.66 26.03
N THR A 179 -3.99 2.93 25.97
CA THR A 179 -3.30 3.79 26.95
C THR A 179 -2.48 4.87 26.24
N HIS A 180 -2.41 6.04 26.88
CA HIS A 180 -1.62 7.18 26.42
C HIS A 180 -0.21 7.10 27.01
N VAL A 181 0.79 7.46 26.22
CA VAL A 181 2.11 7.85 26.70
C VAL A 181 2.19 9.38 26.69
N THR A 182 3.08 9.95 27.50
CA THR A 182 3.14 11.37 27.89
C THR A 182 3.00 12.40 26.75
N ASN A 183 3.22 12.02 25.49
CA ASN A 183 2.99 12.88 24.31
C ASN A 183 2.35 12.16 23.10
N ASN A 184 1.85 10.91 23.25
CA ASN A 184 1.20 10.19 22.15
C ASN A 184 0.11 9.22 22.66
N GLY A 185 -1.10 9.35 22.13
CA GLY A 185 -2.20 8.42 22.40
C GLY A 185 -2.12 7.18 21.52
N ALA A 186 -2.84 6.13 21.88
CA ALA A 186 -3.13 5.09 20.91
C ALA A 186 -4.09 5.66 19.85
N VAL A 187 -3.77 5.48 18.58
CA VAL A 187 -4.55 5.97 17.44
C VAL A 187 -5.27 4.78 16.79
N LEU A 188 -6.60 4.87 16.68
CA LEU A 188 -7.43 3.91 15.95
C LEU A 188 -8.10 4.65 14.80
N GLU A 189 -7.62 4.45 13.56
CA GLU A 189 -8.03 5.24 12.41
C GLU A 189 -8.65 4.38 11.31
N ASN A 190 -9.79 4.79 10.74
CA ASN A 190 -10.43 4.12 9.60
C ASN A 190 -10.64 2.60 9.79
N ASN A 191 -10.89 2.18 11.03
CA ASN A 191 -11.13 0.78 11.34
C ASN A 191 -12.63 0.49 11.34
N GLN A 192 -12.99 -0.72 10.91
CA GLN A 192 -14.37 -1.16 10.87
C GLN A 192 -14.54 -2.44 11.69
N VAL A 193 -15.75 -2.63 12.24
CA VAL A 193 -16.13 -3.81 13.02
C VAL A 193 -17.41 -4.38 12.44
N ILE A 194 -17.40 -5.68 12.12
CA ILE A 194 -18.56 -6.42 11.63
C ILE A 194 -18.96 -7.45 12.69
N GLY A 195 -20.11 -7.22 13.33
CA GLY A 195 -20.56 -8.03 14.48
C GLY A 195 -21.36 -9.28 14.13
N ASN A 196 -22.06 -9.34 12.99
CA ASN A 196 -22.86 -10.50 12.53
C ASN A 196 -23.73 -11.20 13.60
N GLY A 197 -24.31 -10.44 14.54
CA GLY A 197 -25.14 -11.00 15.63
C GLY A 197 -24.36 -11.61 16.80
N HIS A 198 -23.03 -11.54 16.78
CA HIS A 198 -22.17 -11.95 17.88
C HIS A 198 -22.12 -10.91 19.00
N THR A 199 -21.91 -11.40 20.22
CA THR A 199 -21.88 -10.58 21.43
C THR A 199 -20.44 -10.25 21.83
N VAL A 200 -20.21 -8.97 22.15
CA VAL A 200 -19.00 -8.49 22.83
C VAL A 200 -19.38 -8.12 24.25
N ARG A 201 -18.91 -8.87 25.25
CA ARG A 201 -19.37 -8.68 26.64
C ARG A 201 -18.29 -8.93 27.68
N ALA A 202 -18.20 -7.99 28.61
CA ALA A 202 -17.60 -8.21 29.92
C ALA A 202 -18.65 -8.82 30.88
N ARG A 203 -18.40 -10.01 31.40
CA ARG A 203 -19.12 -10.62 32.52
C ARG A 203 -18.17 -10.74 33.69
N ARG A 204 -18.42 -9.99 34.77
CA ARG A 204 -17.82 -10.30 36.06
C ARG A 204 -18.25 -11.73 36.44
N CYS A 205 -17.29 -12.63 36.66
CA CYS A 205 -17.60 -13.93 37.26
C CYS A 205 -18.26 -13.68 38.61
N LEU A 206 -19.56 -13.98 38.72
CA LEU A 206 -20.27 -14.01 39.99
C LEU A 206 -19.69 -15.20 40.78
N GLY A 207 -18.72 -14.95 41.65
CA GLY A 207 -18.14 -16.01 42.49
C GLY A 207 -16.71 -15.81 42.99
N MET A 208 -15.96 -14.79 42.56
CA MET A 208 -14.65 -14.49 43.18
C MET A 208 -14.84 -13.52 44.35
N PRO A 209 -14.49 -13.90 45.60
CA PRO A 209 -14.47 -12.97 46.71
C PRO A 209 -13.47 -11.86 46.42
N ALA A 210 -13.84 -10.61 46.69
CA ALA A 210 -12.90 -9.51 46.69
C ALA A 210 -11.84 -9.78 47.76
N GLY A 211 -10.61 -10.07 47.32
CA GLY A 211 -9.42 -10.17 48.16
C GLY A 211 -8.68 -8.84 48.19
#